data_AF-F6DTG0-F1
#
_entry.id   AF-F6DTG0-F1
#
_cell.length_a   1.000
_cell.length_b   1.000
_cell.length_c   1.000
_cell.angle_alpha   90.00
_cell.angle_beta   90.00
_cell.angle_gamma   90.00
#
_symmetry.space_group_name_H-M   'P 1'
#
loop_
_entity.id
_entity.type
_entity.pdbx_description
1 polymer ?
#
loop_
_entity_poly.entity_id
_entity_poly.type
_entity_poly.pdbx_seq_one_letter_code
_entity_poly.pdbx_strand_id
1 'polypeptide(L)'
;MKLAGSAPASLKMYCTPEEVRGDNELLRADEVFSDEMILPYIIKAQQRMDVKLAKRYVVPISEPVPGILQSIAVDMAAGFTLVGEIASRLSQEVLNLGNGKIRRAESDLADVVRDGLLDGLPGVQLAGAGSSTTPAMASTTPEKSPLERALNW
;
A
#
# COMPACT_ATOMS: atom_id res chain seq x y z
N MET A 1 13.77 21.73 -30.74
CA MET A 1 14.36 20.72 -29.85
C MET A 1 13.70 20.83 -28.48
N LYS A 2 13.42 19.67 -27.87
CA LYS A 2 12.87 19.41 -26.52
C LYS A 2 13.33 20.47 -25.48
N LEU A 3 12.53 20.85 -24.50
CA LEU A 3 12.19 20.03 -23.34
C LEU A 3 10.73 20.22 -22.92
N ALA A 4 9.91 19.19 -23.17
CA ALA A 4 8.68 19.02 -22.41
C ALA A 4 9.11 18.79 -20.95
N GLY A 5 8.82 19.77 -20.09
CA GLY A 5 8.91 19.59 -18.65
C GLY A 5 8.04 18.40 -18.29
N SER A 6 8.70 17.30 -17.89
CA SER A 6 8.04 16.18 -17.23
C SER A 6 7.28 16.77 -16.05
N ALA A 7 5.95 16.75 -16.11
CA ALA A 7 5.14 17.01 -14.93
C ALA A 7 5.69 16.11 -13.80
N PRO A 8 5.89 16.64 -12.58
CA PRO A 8 6.20 15.77 -11.45
C PRO A 8 5.07 14.76 -11.39
N ALA A 9 5.41 13.46 -11.41
CA ALA A 9 4.44 12.39 -11.25
C ALA A 9 3.60 12.75 -10.01
N SER A 10 2.31 13.06 -10.23
CA SER A 10 1.40 13.42 -9.15
C SER A 10 1.56 12.37 -8.06
N LEU A 11 2.05 12.79 -6.88
CA LEU A 11 2.13 11.92 -5.72
C LEU A 11 0.72 11.41 -5.47
N LYS A 12 0.45 10.16 -5.87
CA LYS A 12 -0.87 9.54 -5.75
C LYS A 12 -1.07 9.23 -4.28
N MET A 13 -1.77 10.11 -3.59
CA MET A 13 -2.10 9.95 -2.18
C MET A 13 -3.40 9.18 -2.03
N TYR A 14 -3.44 8.25 -1.06
CA TYR A 14 -4.66 7.50 -0.76
C TYR A 14 -5.71 8.32 -0.02
N CYS A 15 -5.33 9.44 0.56
CA CYS A 15 -6.22 10.39 1.23
C CYS A 15 -5.64 11.81 1.17
N THR A 16 -6.48 12.78 1.48
CA THR A 16 -6.17 14.22 1.50
C THR A 16 -6.07 14.74 2.95
N PRO A 17 -5.38 15.86 3.18
CA PRO A 17 -5.36 16.51 4.48
C PRO A 17 -6.75 16.85 5.03
N GLU A 18 -7.68 17.26 4.17
CA GLU A 18 -9.06 17.57 4.54
C GLU A 18 -9.79 16.34 5.12
N GLU A 19 -9.65 15.18 4.49
CA GLU A 19 -10.23 13.93 4.99
C GLU A 19 -9.66 13.53 6.35
N VAL A 20 -8.36 13.76 6.57
CA VAL A 20 -7.69 13.50 7.86
C VAL A 20 -8.20 14.44 8.96
N ARG A 21 -8.43 15.71 8.65
CA ARG A 21 -9.03 16.67 9.61
C ARG A 21 -10.50 16.34 9.89
N GLY A 22 -11.22 15.82 8.90
CA GLY A 22 -12.61 15.38 9.03
C GLY A 22 -12.80 14.19 9.98
N ASP A 23 -11.80 13.32 10.09
CA ASP A 23 -11.84 12.08 10.89
C ASP A 23 -11.86 12.31 12.41
N ASN A 24 -11.19 13.35 12.92
CA ASN A 24 -11.09 13.58 14.36
C ASN A 24 -11.28 15.05 14.73
N GLU A 25 -12.14 15.32 15.70
CA GLU A 25 -12.44 16.69 16.17
C GLU A 25 -11.22 17.44 16.68
N LEU A 26 -10.24 16.72 17.26
CA LEU A 26 -8.98 17.29 17.73
C LEU A 26 -8.10 17.82 16.58
N LEU A 27 -8.34 17.36 15.34
CA LEU A 27 -7.60 17.75 14.14
C LEU A 27 -8.33 18.81 13.30
N ARG A 28 -9.58 19.16 13.63
CA ARG A 28 -10.41 20.10 12.85
C ARG A 28 -9.93 21.55 12.88
N ALA A 29 -9.01 21.91 13.77
CA ALA A 29 -8.48 23.25 13.84
C ALA A 29 -7.43 23.46 12.73
N ASP A 30 -7.87 23.89 11.55
CA ASP A 30 -7.04 24.10 10.35
C ASP A 30 -5.84 25.02 10.59
N GLU A 31 -5.97 25.98 11.50
CA GLU A 31 -4.92 26.92 11.91
C GLU A 31 -3.80 26.22 12.73
N VAL A 32 -4.14 25.11 13.39
CA VAL A 32 -3.23 24.32 14.23
C VAL A 32 -2.69 23.10 13.49
N PHE A 33 -3.45 22.56 12.54
CA PHE A 33 -3.07 21.40 11.72
C PHE A 33 -3.15 21.75 10.24
N SER A 34 -2.20 22.56 9.77
CA SER A 34 -2.05 22.89 8.36
C SER A 34 -1.77 21.64 7.52
N ASP A 35 -2.08 21.71 6.24
CA ASP A 35 -1.81 20.63 5.28
C ASP A 35 -0.33 20.24 5.28
N GLU A 36 0.57 21.23 5.40
CA GLU A 36 2.02 21.00 5.47
C GLU A 36 2.43 20.12 6.67
N MET A 37 1.71 20.20 7.79
CA MET A 37 1.95 19.34 8.95
C MET A 37 1.36 17.95 8.79
N ILE A 38 0.23 17.82 8.10
CA ILE A 38 -0.47 16.53 7.92
C ILE A 38 0.16 15.69 6.81
N LEU A 39 0.64 16.33 5.74
CA LEU A 39 1.19 15.68 4.55
C LEU A 39 2.28 14.63 4.85
N PRO A 40 3.29 14.89 5.72
CA PRO A 40 4.27 13.87 6.09
C PRO A 40 3.66 12.61 6.72
N TYR A 41 2.58 12.77 7.49
CA TYR A 41 1.88 11.66 8.15
C TYR A 41 1.05 10.84 7.16
N ILE A 42 0.44 11.49 6.15
CA ILE A 42 -0.22 10.82 5.02
C ILE A 42 0.79 9.98 4.24
N ILE A 43 1.94 10.56 3.88
CA ILE A 43 3.01 9.84 3.16
C ILE A 43 3.48 8.64 3.97
N LYS A 44 3.69 8.80 5.27
CA LYS A 44 4.08 7.72 6.18
C LYS A 44 3.02 6.61 6.25
N ALA A 45 1.74 6.97 6.33
CA ALA A 45 0.64 6.00 6.33
C ALA A 45 0.62 5.21 5.02
N GLN A 46 0.69 5.89 3.88
CA GLN A 46 0.72 5.24 2.57
C GLN A 46 1.91 4.29 2.42
N GLN A 47 3.12 4.71 2.80
CA GLN A 47 4.30 3.84 2.75
C GLN A 47 4.12 2.55 3.57
N ARG A 48 3.50 2.66 4.76
CA ARG A 48 3.21 1.48 5.59
C ARG A 48 2.16 0.58 4.96
N MET A 49 1.12 1.18 4.37
CA MET A 49 0.09 0.43 3.67
C MET A 49 0.65 -0.32 2.48
N ASP A 50 1.45 0.36 1.65
CA ASP A 50 2.07 -0.21 0.45
C ASP A 50 2.96 -1.41 0.78
N VAL A 51 3.72 -1.37 1.87
CA VAL A 51 4.52 -2.52 2.34
C VAL A 51 3.66 -3.76 2.62
N LYS A 52 2.43 -3.58 3.13
CA LYS A 52 1.53 -4.71 3.41
C LYS A 52 0.77 -5.15 2.16
N LEU A 53 0.31 -4.20 1.34
CA LEU A 53 -0.42 -4.46 0.10
C LEU A 53 0.47 -5.14 -0.95
N ALA A 54 1.76 -4.79 -1.01
CA ALA A 54 2.74 -5.38 -1.92
C ALA A 54 2.86 -6.91 -1.82
N LYS A 55 2.35 -7.51 -0.73
CA LYS A 55 2.30 -8.98 -0.58
C LYS A 55 1.38 -9.65 -1.60
N ARG A 56 0.34 -8.95 -2.07
CA ARG A 56 -0.71 -9.51 -2.95
C ARG A 56 -1.01 -8.61 -4.14
N TYR A 57 -0.79 -7.31 -4.03
CA TYR A 57 -1.20 -6.31 -5.02
C TYR A 57 -0.01 -5.54 -5.57
N VAL A 58 -0.15 -5.02 -6.79
CA VAL A 58 0.79 -4.06 -7.37
C VAL A 58 0.60 -2.72 -6.65
N VAL A 59 1.68 -2.18 -6.10
CA VAL A 59 1.69 -0.90 -5.37
C VAL A 59 2.56 0.14 -6.09
N PRO A 60 2.25 1.45 -6.00
CA PRO A 60 1.05 2.02 -5.38
C PRO A 60 -0.22 1.69 -6.18
N ILE A 61 -1.34 1.53 -5.48
CA ILE A 61 -2.65 1.23 -6.10
C ILE A 61 -3.02 2.37 -7.05
N SER A 62 -3.47 2.01 -8.25
CA SER A 62 -3.87 2.98 -9.26
C SER A 62 -5.28 3.49 -8.99
N GLU A 63 -5.58 4.70 -9.47
CA GLU A 63 -6.94 5.24 -9.37
C GLU A 63 -7.95 4.40 -10.17
N PRO A 64 -9.18 4.23 -9.65
CA PRO A 64 -9.67 4.78 -8.38
C PRO A 64 -9.13 4.00 -7.16
N VAL A 65 -8.69 4.71 -6.13
CA VAL A 65 -8.31 4.07 -4.86
C VAL A 65 -9.58 3.53 -4.20
N PRO A 66 -9.65 2.24 -3.86
CA PRO A 66 -10.81 1.68 -3.17
C PRO A 66 -11.12 2.43 -1.88
N GLY A 67 -12.39 2.75 -1.63
CA GLY A 67 -12.82 3.51 -0.45
C GLY A 67 -12.39 2.89 0.89
N ILE A 68 -12.25 1.56 0.95
CA ILE A 68 -11.71 0.87 2.13
C ILE A 68 -10.25 1.23 2.40
N LEU A 69 -9.42 1.39 1.36
CA LEU A 69 -8.05 1.85 1.51
C LEU A 69 -7.99 3.33 1.86
N GLN A 70 -8.89 4.15 1.33
CA GLN A 70 -8.98 5.56 1.72
C GLN A 70 -9.30 5.69 3.21
N SER A 71 -10.30 4.96 3.71
CA SER A 71 -10.67 4.95 5.13
C SER A 71 -9.51 4.51 6.03
N ILE A 72 -8.80 3.43 5.66
CA ILE A 72 -7.64 2.94 6.41
C ILE A 72 -6.51 3.97 6.39
N ALA A 73 -6.27 4.61 5.24
CA ALA A 73 -5.24 5.65 5.11
C ALA A 73 -5.54 6.86 6.01
N VAL A 74 -6.80 7.30 6.04
CA VAL A 74 -7.28 8.40 6.89
C VAL A 74 -7.08 8.07 8.37
N ASP A 75 -7.56 6.91 8.84
CA ASP A 75 -7.43 6.49 10.25
C ASP A 75 -5.96 6.40 10.67
N MET A 76 -5.10 5.84 9.81
CA MET A 76 -3.68 5.69 10.08
C MET A 76 -2.95 7.04 10.10
N ALA A 77 -3.23 7.92 9.13
CA ALA A 77 -2.67 9.26 9.07
C ALA A 77 -3.11 10.11 10.27
N ALA A 78 -4.39 10.11 10.60
CA ALA A 78 -4.93 10.81 11.77
C ALA A 78 -4.26 10.31 13.06
N GLY A 79 -4.14 8.99 13.22
CA GLY A 79 -3.43 8.39 14.36
C GLY A 79 -1.98 8.84 14.47
N PHE A 80 -1.25 8.92 13.35
CA PHE A 80 0.12 9.43 13.36
C PHE A 80 0.20 10.93 13.67
N THR A 81 -0.71 11.75 13.15
CA THR A 81 -0.77 13.19 13.46
C THR A 81 -1.02 13.41 14.96
N LEU A 82 -1.96 12.67 15.55
CA LEU A 82 -2.24 12.73 16.99
C LEU A 82 -1.02 12.35 17.84
N VAL A 83 -0.32 11.27 17.47
CA VAL A 83 0.87 10.79 18.19
C VAL A 83 2.10 11.68 17.97
N GLY A 84 2.25 12.27 16.78
CA GLY A 84 3.41 13.09 16.45
C GLY A 84 3.31 14.51 16.99
N GLU A 85 2.19 15.19 16.71
CA GLU A 85 2.04 16.62 17.01
C GLU A 85 1.39 16.84 18.38
N ILE A 86 0.32 16.09 18.69
CA ILE A 86 -0.50 16.38 19.87
C ILE A 86 0.07 15.73 21.13
N ALA A 87 0.64 14.54 21.04
CA ALA A 87 1.22 13.85 22.20
C ALA A 87 2.34 14.62 22.89
N SER A 88 3.06 15.48 22.16
CA SER A 88 4.08 16.35 22.75
C SER A 88 3.48 17.44 23.65
N ARG A 89 2.17 17.72 23.52
CA ARG A 89 1.46 18.82 24.17
C ARG A 89 0.35 18.36 25.13
N LEU A 90 -0.21 17.15 24.95
CA LEU A 90 -1.40 16.67 25.65
C LEU A 90 -1.31 15.21 26.11
N SER A 91 -2.11 14.92 27.14
CA SER A 91 -2.17 13.75 28.00
C SER A 91 -2.02 12.37 27.34
N GLN A 92 -1.61 11.38 28.16
CA GLN A 92 -1.55 9.94 27.83
C GLN A 92 -2.80 9.40 27.11
N GLU A 93 -3.96 10.03 27.32
CA GLU A 93 -5.22 9.68 26.68
C GLU A 93 -5.18 9.91 25.16
N VAL A 94 -4.62 11.03 24.68
CA VAL A 94 -4.48 11.31 23.25
C VAL A 94 -3.52 10.32 22.58
N LEU A 95 -2.44 9.97 23.29
CA LEU A 95 -1.53 8.91 22.87
C LEU A 95 -2.25 7.57 22.73
N ASN A 96 -3.11 7.22 23.69
CA ASN A 96 -3.88 5.98 23.64
C ASN A 96 -4.87 5.99 22.47
N LEU A 97 -5.55 7.12 22.23
CA LEU A 97 -6.47 7.30 21.11
C LEU A 97 -5.75 7.14 19.76
N GLY A 98 -4.65 7.87 19.56
CA GLY A 98 -3.86 7.81 18.33
C GLY A 98 -3.30 6.41 18.06
N ASN A 99 -2.74 5.75 19.08
CA ASN A 99 -2.30 4.36 18.98
C ASN A 99 -3.46 3.39 18.70
N GLY A 100 -4.64 3.64 19.27
CA GLY A 100 -5.85 2.87 19.00
C GLY A 100 -6.27 2.93 17.54
N LYS A 101 -6.26 4.13 16.94
CA LYS A 101 -6.51 4.34 15.51
C LYS A 101 -5.50 3.60 14.64
N ILE A 102 -4.20 3.75 14.92
CA ILE A 102 -3.14 3.06 14.17
C ILE A 102 -3.33 1.55 14.22
N ARG A 103 -3.56 0.97 15.41
CA ARG A 103 -3.75 -0.48 15.57
C ARG A 103 -4.99 -1.00 14.86
N ARG A 104 -6.10 -0.27 14.90
CA ARG A 104 -7.31 -0.62 14.16
C ARG A 104 -7.05 -0.64 12.66
N ALA A 105 -6.48 0.45 12.12
CA ALA A 105 -6.13 0.54 10.70
C ALA A 105 -5.16 -0.57 10.26
N GLU A 106 -4.17 -0.92 11.08
CA GLU A 106 -3.24 -2.02 10.81
C GLU A 106 -3.95 -3.39 10.81
N SER A 107 -4.92 -3.60 11.70
CA SER A 107 -5.74 -4.83 11.75
C SER A 107 -6.63 -4.93 10.51
N ASP A 108 -7.37 -3.87 10.19
CA ASP A 108 -8.27 -3.82 9.03
C ASP A 108 -7.49 -4.05 7.74
N LEU A 109 -6.30 -3.44 7.60
CA LEU A 109 -5.43 -3.68 6.45
C LEU A 109 -4.95 -5.12 6.36
N ALA A 110 -4.66 -5.76 7.49
CA ALA A 110 -4.26 -7.16 7.51
C ALA A 110 -5.41 -8.08 7.07
N ASP A 111 -6.63 -7.80 7.52
CA ASP A 111 -7.84 -8.53 7.14
C ASP A 111 -8.15 -8.34 5.64
N VAL A 112 -8.04 -7.11 5.12
CA VAL A 112 -8.19 -6.79 3.69
C VAL A 112 -7.25 -7.63 2.82
N VAL A 113 -5.98 -7.73 3.21
CA VAL A 113 -4.98 -8.51 2.44
C VAL A 113 -5.19 -10.02 2.59
N ARG A 114 -5.52 -10.49 3.81
CA ARG A 114 -5.74 -11.91 4.09
C ARG A 114 -6.95 -12.45 3.34
N ASP A 115 -8.06 -11.72 3.40
CA ASP A 115 -9.37 -12.15 2.89
C ASP A 115 -9.57 -11.75 1.42
N GLY A 116 -8.60 -11.04 0.83
CA GLY A 116 -8.61 -10.68 -0.59
C GLY A 116 -9.70 -9.67 -0.96
N LEU A 117 -10.05 -8.77 -0.03
CA LEU A 117 -11.22 -7.90 -0.16
C LEU A 117 -11.12 -6.84 -1.28
N LEU A 118 -9.92 -6.67 -1.85
CA LEU A 118 -9.69 -5.77 -2.99
C LEU A 118 -9.73 -6.48 -4.34
N ASP A 119 -9.85 -7.81 -4.35
CA ASP A 119 -9.78 -8.59 -5.57
C ASP A 119 -10.94 -8.25 -6.51
N GLY A 120 -10.63 -7.91 -7.76
CA GLY A 120 -11.62 -7.54 -8.76
C GLY A 120 -12.15 -6.11 -8.67
N LEU A 121 -11.68 -5.30 -7.71
CA LEU A 121 -12.02 -3.88 -7.66
C LEU A 121 -11.28 -3.09 -8.77
N PRO A 122 -11.90 -2.02 -9.32
CA PRO A 122 -11.24 -1.14 -10.28
C PRO A 122 -9.95 -0.55 -9.69
N GLY A 123 -8.89 -0.46 -10.50
CA GLY A 123 -7.60 0.11 -10.08
C GLY A 123 -6.69 -0.86 -9.31
N VAL A 124 -7.20 -2.03 -8.89
CA VAL A 124 -6.46 -3.04 -8.14
C VAL A 124 -5.95 -4.13 -9.09
N GLN A 125 -4.65 -4.37 -9.08
CA GLN A 125 -4.01 -5.45 -9.83
C GLN A 125 -3.32 -6.39 -8.84
N LEU A 126 -3.52 -7.70 -9.01
CA LEU A 126 -2.74 -8.69 -8.28
C LEU A 126 -1.29 -8.56 -8.72
N ALA A 127 -0.37 -8.51 -7.75
CA ALA A 127 1.04 -8.72 -8.03
C ALA A 127 1.12 -10.16 -8.57
N GLY A 128 1.34 -10.30 -9.88
CA GLY A 128 1.41 -11.61 -10.52
C GLY A 128 2.33 -12.50 -9.70
N ALA A 129 1.91 -13.75 -9.45
CA ALA A 129 2.72 -14.73 -8.73
C ALA A 129 4.12 -14.64 -9.31
N GLY A 130 5.06 -14.12 -8.49
CA GLY A 130 6.38 -13.71 -8.97
C GLY A 130 6.88 -14.82 -9.85
N SER A 131 7.18 -14.50 -11.12
CA SER A 131 7.62 -15.46 -12.14
C SER A 131 8.43 -16.53 -11.44
N SER A 132 7.80 -17.68 -11.17
CA SER A 132 8.56 -18.84 -10.80
C SER A 132 9.28 -19.13 -12.10
N THR A 133 10.51 -18.65 -12.21
CA THR A 133 11.53 -19.32 -12.97
C THR A 133 11.65 -20.72 -12.34
N THR A 134 10.63 -21.55 -12.54
CA THR A 134 10.87 -22.96 -12.78
C THR A 134 11.95 -22.94 -13.86
N PRO A 135 13.15 -23.47 -13.61
CA PRO A 135 14.07 -23.67 -14.69
C PRO A 135 13.26 -24.40 -15.76
N ALA A 136 13.13 -23.79 -16.94
CA ALA A 136 12.64 -24.52 -18.08
C ALA A 136 13.58 -25.70 -18.20
N MET A 137 13.12 -26.91 -17.85
CA MET A 137 13.85 -28.11 -18.20
C MET A 137 13.90 -28.07 -19.71
N ALA A 138 15.06 -27.65 -20.24
CA ALA A 138 15.40 -27.86 -21.62
C ALA A 138 15.31 -29.37 -21.80
N SER A 139 14.22 -29.81 -22.43
CA SER A 139 14.06 -31.17 -22.89
C SER A 139 15.23 -31.46 -23.81
N THR A 140 16.30 -32.06 -23.28
CA THR A 140 17.34 -32.67 -24.08
C THR A 140 16.68 -33.84 -24.79
N THR A 141 16.36 -33.62 -26.05
CA THR A 141 15.98 -34.63 -27.03
C THR A 141 16.72 -35.95 -26.74
N PRO A 142 16.02 -37.09 -26.58
CA PRO A 142 16.69 -38.36 -26.48
C PRO A 142 17.25 -38.68 -27.87
N GLU A 143 18.50 -38.30 -28.13
CA GLU A 143 19.24 -38.99 -29.18
C GLU A 143 19.31 -40.46 -28.79
N LYS A 144 18.79 -41.30 -29.68
CA LYS A 144 18.76 -42.75 -29.51
C LYS A 144 20.12 -43.26 -29.07
N SER A 145 20.13 -44.01 -27.97
CA SER A 145 21.36 -44.56 -27.41
C SER A 145 22.04 -45.46 -28.47
N PRO A 146 23.38 -45.61 -28.45
CA PRO A 146 24.10 -46.47 -29.41
C PRO A 146 23.57 -47.91 -29.47
N LEU A 147 22.95 -48.38 -28.38
CA LEU A 147 22.30 -49.69 -28.27
C LEU A 147 21.01 -49.80 -29.10
N GLU A 148 20.22 -48.73 -29.23
CA GLU A 148 19.00 -48.72 -30.05
C GLU A 148 19.28 -48.72 -31.56
N ARG A 149 20.49 -48.32 -31.98
CA ARG A 149 20.93 -48.45 -33.38
C ARG A 149 21.30 -49.88 -33.77
N ALA A 150 21.63 -50.74 -32.80
CA ALA A 150 22.06 -52.12 -33.04
C ALA A 150 20.90 -53.13 -33.09
N LEU A 151 19.64 -52.72 -32.89
CA LEU A 151 18.45 -53.57 -32.95
C LEU A 151 17.59 -53.38 -34.21
N ASN A 152 17.98 -52.48 -35.13
CA ASN A 152 17.31 -52.26 -36.41
C ASN A 152 18.05 -52.98 -37.55
N TRP A 153 18.15 -54.31 -37.47
CA TRP A 153 18.57 -55.18 -38.58
C TRP A 153 17.35 -55.88 -39.17
#